data_AF-A0A820QM61-F1
#
_entry.id   AF-A0A820QM61-F1
#
_cell.length_a   1.000
_cell.length_b   1.000
_cell.length_c   1.000
_cell.angle_alpha   90.00
_cell.angle_beta   90.00
_cell.angle_gamma   90.00
#
_symmetry.space_group_name_H-M   'P 1'
#
loop_
_entity.id
_entity.type
_entity.pdbx_description
1 polymer ?
#
loop_
_entity_poly.entity_id
_entity_poly.type
_entity_poly.pdbx_seq_one_letter_code
_entity_poly.pdbx_strand_id
1 'polypeptide(L)' 'MTLLIQKEIFSEDMTQFYVAETAQAIESIHRLGFIHRDIKPDNLLLDAKGHIKLSDFGLCTGLKKAHRTEFYRDI' A
#
# COMPACT_ATOMS: atom_id res chain seq x y z
N MET A 1 11.68 -6.39 3.25
CA MET A 1 11.91 -7.02 1.93
C MET A 1 12.71 -8.32 2.07
N THR A 2 12.14 -9.39 2.64
CA THR A 2 12.89 -10.63 2.97
C THR A 2 12.46 -11.82 2.12
N LEU A 3 11.16 -11.99 1.87
CA LEU A 3 10.66 -13.16 1.15
C LEU A 3 11.03 -13.17 -0.34
N LEU A 4 10.89 -12.04 -1.04
CA LEU A 4 11.24 -11.94 -2.45
C LEU A 4 12.75 -12.10 -2.67
N ILE A 5 13.58 -11.52 -1.79
CA ILE A 5 15.04 -11.70 -1.83
C ILE A 5 15.41 -13.16 -1.62
N GLN A 6 14.76 -13.86 -0.66
CA GLN A 6 15.02 -15.29 -0.41
C GLN A 6 14.61 -16.20 -1.57
N LYS A 7 13.57 -15.84 -2.31
CA LYS A 7 13.06 -16.63 -3.43
C LYS A 7 13.66 -16.26 -4.78
N GLU A 8 14.29 -15.09 -4.86
CA GLU A 8 14.73 -14.39 -6.08
C GLU A 8 13.58 -14.06 -7.05
N ILE A 9 12.79 -15.06 -7.43
CA ILE A 9 11.62 -14.97 -8.30
C ILE A 9 10.48 -15.76 -7.67
N PHE A 10 9.27 -15.19 -7.67
CA PHE A 10 8.07 -15.90 -7.25
C PHE A 10 7.52 -16.76 -8.39
N SER A 11 6.96 -17.92 -8.05
CA SER A 11 6.14 -18.69 -9.00
C SER A 11 4.91 -17.87 -9.41
N GLU A 12 4.27 -18.27 -10.52
CA GLU A 12 3.04 -17.62 -10.96
C GLU A 12 1.94 -17.67 -9.90
N ASP A 13 1.78 -18.80 -9.20
CA ASP A 13 0.80 -18.96 -8.11
C ASP A 13 1.06 -17.99 -6.95
N MET A 14 2.32 -17.86 -6.51
CA MET A 14 2.69 -16.92 -5.45
C MET A 14 2.50 -15.47 -5.91
N THR A 15 2.85 -15.19 -7.16
CA THR A 15 2.68 -13.86 -7.76
C THR A 15 1.20 -13.50 -7.82
N GLN A 16 0.35 -14.40 -8.30
CA GLN A 16 -1.10 -14.22 -8.36
C GLN A 16 -1.67 -13.93 -6.96
N PHE A 17 -1.29 -14.73 -5.96
CA PHE A 17 -1.72 -14.56 -4.58
C PHE A 17 -1.35 -13.17 -4.04
N TYR A 18 -0.07 -12.80 -4.07
CA TYR A 18 0.38 -11.54 -3.47
C TYR A 18 -0.08 -10.30 -4.25
N VAL A 19 -0.17 -10.38 -5.58
CA VAL A 19 -0.70 -9.28 -6.40
C VAL A 19 -2.20 -9.09 -6.14
N ALA A 20 -2.97 -10.17 -6.01
CA ALA A 20 -4.40 -10.09 -5.70
C ALA A 20 -4.64 -9.44 -4.32
N GLU A 21 -3.88 -9.83 -3.29
CA GLU A 21 -3.99 -9.21 -1.97
C GLU A 21 -3.53 -7.75 -1.97
N THR A 22 -2.45 -7.44 -2.69
CA THR A 22 -1.97 -6.07 -2.85
C THR A 22 -3.05 -5.19 -3.49
N ALA A 23 -3.73 -5.68 -4.54
CA ALA A 23 -4.83 -4.99 -5.18
C ALA A 23 -6.00 -4.74 -4.21
N GLN A 24 -6.38 -5.73 -3.40
CA GLN A 24 -7.44 -5.57 -2.37
C GLN A 24 -7.05 -4.56 -1.29
N ALA A 25 -5.79 -4.53 -0.88
CA ALA A 25 -5.31 -3.57 0.10
C ALA A 25 -5.31 -2.14 -0.46
N ILE A 26 -4.88 -1.96 -1.71
CA ILE A 26 -4.94 -0.66 -2.43
C ILE A 26 -6.39 -0.20 -2.61
N GLU A 27 -7.29 -1.09 -3.04
CA GLU A 27 -8.71 -0.77 -3.18
C GLU A 27 -9.31 -0.31 -1.85
N SER A 28 -8.93 -0.95 -0.75
CA SER A 28 -9.41 -0.60 0.59
C SER A 28 -9.02 0.82 1.01
N ILE A 29 -7.78 1.25 0.76
CA ILE A 29 -7.36 2.62 1.06
C ILE A 29 -7.96 3.64 0.08
N HIS A 30 -8.19 3.24 -1.18
CA HIS A 30 -8.85 4.08 -2.18
C HIS A 30 -10.31 4.35 -1.80
N ARG A 31 -11.03 3.36 -1.26
CA ARG A 31 -12.39 3.53 -0.71
C ARG A 31 -12.43 4.52 0.47
N LEU A 32 -11.36 4.57 1.26
CA LEU A 32 -11.19 5.55 2.33
C LEU A 32 -10.77 6.94 1.83
N GLY A 33 -10.54 7.09 0.53
CA GLY A 33 -10.17 8.35 -0.11
C GLY A 33 -8.69 8.67 -0.04
N PHE A 34 -7.81 7.69 0.17
CA PHE A 34 -6.36 7.87 0.17
C PHE A 34 -5.71 7.32 -1.09
N ILE A 35 -4.60 7.91 -1.51
CA ILE A 35 -3.69 7.36 -2.52
C ILE A 35 -2.33 7.10 -1.85
N HIS A 36 -1.80 5.87 -1.95
CA HIS A 36 -0.54 5.50 -1.28
C HIS A 36 0.70 6.22 -1.82
N ARG A 37 0.78 6.34 -3.16
CA ARG A 37 1.88 6.94 -3.94
C ARG A 37 3.27 6.28 -3.84
N ASP A 38 3.48 5.32 -2.95
CA ASP A 38 4.75 4.60 -2.81
C ASP A 38 4.54 3.08 -2.66
N ILE A 39 3.89 2.47 -3.64
CA ILE A 39 3.69 1.01 -3.68
C ILE A 39 4.94 0.36 -4.24
N LYS A 40 5.62 -0.41 -3.40
CA LYS A 40 6.83 -1.19 -3.70
C LYS A 40 6.98 -2.34 -2.70
N PRO A 41 7.77 -3.38 -3.00
CA PRO A 41 7.89 -4.54 -2.13
C PRO A 41 8.33 -4.25 -0.68
N ASP A 42 9.04 -3.15 -0.41
CA ASP A 42 9.40 -2.75 0.95
C ASP A 42 8.19 -2.39 1.82
N ASN A 43 7.15 -1.84 1.18
CA ASN A 43 5.93 -1.34 1.83
C ASN A 43 4.80 -2.38 1.82
N LEU A 44 5.07 -3.59 1.33
CA LEU A 44 4.18 -4.74 1.36
C LEU A 44 4.66 -5.71 2.44
N LEU A 45 4.12 -5.58 3.65
CA LEU A 45 4.46 -6.43 4.77
C LEU A 45 3.64 -7.72 4.74
N LEU A 46 4.17 -8.76 5.35
CA LEU A 46 3.46 -10.01 5.60
C LEU A 46 3.13 -10.11 7.09
N ASP A 47 1.89 -10.46 7.40
CA ASP A 47 1.52 -10.80 8.77
C ASP A 47 1.97 -12.22 9.17
N ALA A 48 1.70 -12.63 10.40
CA ALA A 48 2.11 -13.94 10.92
C ALA A 48 1.49 -15.13 10.17
N LYS A 49 0.45 -14.91 9.36
CA LYS A 49 -0.20 -15.92 8.52
C LYS A 49 0.24 -15.83 7.06
N GLY A 50 1.08 -14.86 6.71
CA GLY A 50 1.60 -14.66 5.37
C GLY A 50 0.72 -13.81 4.46
N HIS A 51 -0.22 -13.03 4.99
CA HIS A 51 -1.08 -12.13 4.22
C HIS A 51 -0.51 -10.71 4.11
N ILE A 52 -0.78 -10.03 3.00
CA ILE A 52 -0.31 -8.66 2.72
C ILE A 52 -0.93 -7.63 3.67
N LYS A 53 -0.10 -6.73 4.19
CA LYS A 53 -0.48 -5.48 4.85
C LYS A 53 0.32 -4.33 4.27
N LEU A 54 -0.35 -3.22 3.94
CA LEU A 54 0.30 -2.00 3.51
C LEU A 54 0.94 -1.28 4.70
N SER A 55 2.13 -0.74 4.48
CA SER A 55 2.85 0.10 5.44
C SER A 55 3.39 1.37 4.77
N ASP A 56 3.88 2.30 5.60
CA ASP A 56 4.46 3.58 5.17
C ASP A 56 3.49 4.48 4.39
N PHE A 57 2.61 5.14 5.17
CA PHE A 57 1.67 6.12 4.66
C PHE A 57 2.28 7.54 4.62
N GLY A 58 3.62 7.69 4.74
CA GLY A 58 4.28 9.01 4.81
C GLY A 58 4.09 9.88 3.57
N LEU A 59 3.91 9.25 2.41
CA LEU A 59 3.60 9.93 1.14
C LEU A 59 2.10 9.90 0.79
N CYS A 60 1.24 9.38 1.66
CA CYS A 60 -0.18 9.30 1.35
C CYS A 60 -0.82 10.67 1.20
N THR A 61 -1.74 10.79 0.25
CA THR A 61 -2.55 11.99 0.07
C THR A 61 -4.04 11.65 0.11
N GLY A 62 -4.83 12.54 0.71
CA GLY A 62 -6.28 12.44 0.67
C GLY A 62 -6.83 13.03 -0.63
N LEU A 63 -7.78 12.33 -1.25
CA LEU A 63 -8.58 12.81 -2.38
C LEU A 63 -9.50 13.97 -1.98
N LYS A 64 -9.75 14.18 -0.68
CA LYS A 64 -10.52 15.31 -0.16
C LYS A 64 -9.64 16.55 -0.05
N LYS A 65 -10.00 17.61 -0.79
CA LYS A 65 -9.33 18.93 -0.81
C LYS A 65 -9.16 19.60 0.58
N ALA A 66 -9.89 19.15 1.61
CA ALA A 66 -9.87 19.71 2.96
C ALA A 66 -8.55 19.51 3.73
N HIS A 67 -7.64 18.65 3.26
CA HIS A 67 -6.32 18.45 3.88
C HIS A 67 -5.19 19.26 3.22
N ARG A 68 -5.50 20.23 2.34
CA ARG A 68 -4.49 21.22 1.95
C ARG A 68 -4.32 22.21 3.10
N THR A 69 -3.08 22.40 3.53
CA THR A 69 -2.65 23.47 4.45
C THR A 69 -3.10 24.86 4.01
N GLU A 70 -3.51 25.02 2.75
CA GLU A 70 -4.16 26.21 2.19
C GLU A 70 -5.47 26.58 2.92
N PHE A 71 -6.21 25.64 3.51
CA PHE A 71 -7.45 25.94 4.23
C PHE A 71 -7.23 26.62 5.60
N TYR A 72 -6.01 26.56 6.16
CA TYR A 72 -5.63 27.25 7.40
C TYR A 72 -4.88 28.57 7.15
N ARG A 73 -4.62 28.94 5.89
CA ARG A 73 -3.95 30.21 5.58
C ARG A 73 -4.90 31.41 5.61
N ASP A 74 -6.20 31.16 5.46
CA ASP A 74 -7.23 32.21 5.35
C ASP A 74 -8.22 32.21 6.54
N ILE A 75 -7.81 31.65 7.69
CA ILE A 75 -8.50 31.79 8.98
C ILE A 75 -7.58 32.50 9.96
#